data_AF-A0A946I4T6-F1
#
_entry.id   AF-A0A946I4T6-F1
#
_cell.length_a   1.000
_cell.length_b   1.000
_cell.length_c   1.000
_cell.angle_alpha   90.00
_cell.angle_beta   90.00
_cell.angle_gamma   90.00
#
_symmetry.space_group_name_H-M   'P 1'
#
loop_
_entity.id
_entity.type
_entity.pdbx_description
1 polymer ?
#
loop_
_entity_poly.entity_id
_entity_poly.type
_entity_poly.pdbx_seq_one_letter_code
_entity_poly.pdbx_strand_id
1 'polypeptide(L)' 'MPAGRVGRVVFDEITEGGRSGQRVAGYNAWVELTQCRGSVVLKLSLDCEIEDAYTKDACAVPGLKSY' A
#
# COMPACT_ATOMS: atom_id res chain seq x y z
N MET A 1 13.87 18.54 1.50
CA MET A 1 13.95 17.15 1.04
C MET A 1 13.49 17.12 -0.41
N PRO A 2 14.19 16.47 -1.35
CA PRO A 2 13.70 16.37 -2.72
C PRO A 2 12.35 15.63 -2.71
N ALA A 3 11.36 16.14 -3.44
CA ALA A 3 10.07 15.49 -3.60
C ALA A 3 10.31 14.14 -4.31
N GLY A 4 9.98 13.04 -3.63
CA GLY A 4 10.15 11.71 -4.20
C GLY A 4 9.37 11.58 -5.49
N ARG A 5 10.03 11.17 -6.58
CA ARG A 5 9.34 10.90 -7.84
C ARG A 5 8.65 9.55 -7.73
N VAL A 6 7.37 9.52 -8.06
CA VAL A 6 6.57 8.30 -8.15
C VAL A 6 6.92 7.58 -9.44
N GLY A 7 7.38 6.33 -9.32
CA GLY A 7 7.64 5.46 -10.47
C GLY A 7 6.38 4.76 -10.94
N ARG A 8 5.59 4.22 -10.00
CA ARG A 8 4.39 3.44 -10.28
C ARG A 8 3.43 3.45 -9.10
N VAL A 9 2.13 3.42 -9.39
CA VAL A 9 1.07 3.16 -8.41
C VAL A 9 0.38 1.85 -8.76
N VAL A 10 0.15 1.00 -7.76
CA VAL A 10 -0.53 -0.30 -7.91
C VAL A 10 -1.72 -0.35 -6.96
N PHE A 11 -2.84 -0.90 -7.42
CA PHE A 11 -4.03 -1.16 -6.61
C PHE A 11 -4.34 -2.65 -6.67
N ASP A 12 -4.33 -3.32 -5.52
CA ASP A 12 -4.69 -4.73 -5.39
C ASP A 12 -5.94 -4.87 -4.51
N GLU A 13 -6.93 -5.59 -5.00
CA GLU A 13 -8.12 -5.92 -4.22
C GLU A 13 -7.80 -6.95 -3.14
N ILE A 14 -8.25 -6.66 -1.92
CA ILE A 14 -8.23 -7.62 -0.82
C ILE A 14 -9.59 -8.27 -0.80
N THR A 15 -9.66 -9.58 -1.04
CA THR A 15 -10.91 -10.35 -0.97
C THR A 15 -10.94 -11.24 0.26
N GLU A 16 -12.09 -11.31 0.92
CA GLU A 16 -12.37 -12.27 1.99
C GLU A 16 -13.51 -13.20 1.61
N GLY A 17 -13.45 -14.45 2.08
CA GLY A 17 -14.50 -15.45 1.88
C GLY A 17 -14.01 -16.78 1.29
N GLY A 18 -14.76 -17.86 1.54
CA GLY A 18 -14.49 -19.19 1.01
C GLY A 18 -15.08 -19.42 -0.40
N ARG A 19 -14.94 -20.65 -0.92
CA ARG A 19 -15.28 -21.09 -2.29
C ARG A 19 -16.67 -20.71 -2.82
N SER A 20 -17.61 -20.29 -1.97
CA SER A 20 -19.00 -19.96 -2.33
C SER A 20 -19.35 -18.47 -2.29
N GLY A 21 -18.39 -17.58 -2.08
CA GLY A 21 -18.64 -16.13 -2.09
C GLY A 21 -17.43 -15.32 -1.65
N GLN A 22 -16.54 -15.00 -2.60
CA GLN A 22 -15.54 -13.96 -2.39
C GLN A 22 -16.24 -12.61 -2.41
N ARG A 23 -16.02 -11.82 -1.36
CA ARG A 23 -16.39 -10.40 -1.30
C ARG A 23 -15.11 -9.58 -1.21
N VAL A 24 -15.12 -8.39 -1.81
CA VAL A 24 -14.05 -7.42 -1.56
C VAL A 24 -14.14 -6.98 -0.10
N ALA A 25 -13.02 -6.96 0.59
CA ALA A 25 -12.86 -6.52 1.98
C ALA A 25 -12.09 -5.20 2.08
N GLY A 26 -11.27 -4.87 1.08
CA GLY A 26 -10.51 -3.63 1.03
C GLY A 26 -9.57 -3.57 -0.17
N TYR A 27 -8.64 -2.63 -0.14
CA TYR A 27 -7.65 -2.43 -1.19
C TYR A 27 -6.26 -2.17 -0.61
N ASN A 28 -5.22 -2.70 -1.22
CA ASN A 28 -3.86 -2.24 -1.01
C ASN A 28 -3.47 -1.29 -2.14
N ALA A 29 -3.07 -0.08 -1.80
CA ALA A 29 -2.46 0.86 -2.73
C ALA A 29 -0.95 0.94 -2.45
N TRP A 30 -0.12 0.76 -3.48
CA TRP A 30 1.33 0.76 -3.36
C TRP A 30 1.90 1.85 -4.25
N VAL A 31 2.83 2.64 -3.72
CA VAL A 31 3.55 3.66 -4.47
C VAL A 31 5.02 3.28 -4.49
N GLU A 32 5.50 2.86 -5.67
CA GLU A 32 6.94 2.65 -5.90
C GLU A 32 7.60 4.01 -6.09
N LEU A 33 8.62 4.29 -5.27
CA LEU A 33 9.37 5.53 -5.34
C LEU A 33 10.68 5.29 -6.10
N THR A 34 11.01 6.14 -7.06
CA THR A 34 12.22 5.92 -7.89
C THR A 34 13.53 6.13 -7.12
N GLN A 35 13.46 6.76 -5.95
CA GLN A 35 14.62 7.17 -5.15
C GLN A 35 15.03 6.16 -4.07
N CYS A 36 14.21 5.15 -3.82
CA CYS A 36 14.49 4.06 -2.87
C CYS A 36 14.10 2.74 -3.53
N ARG A 37 14.76 1.64 -3.16
CA ARG A 37 14.36 0.31 -3.64
C ARG A 37 13.24 -0.22 -2.74
N GLY A 38 12.01 0.21 -2.99
CA GLY A 38 10.82 -0.26 -2.27
C GLY A 38 9.57 0.57 -2.55
N SER A 39 8.56 0.36 -1.73
CA SER A 39 7.24 0.96 -1.92
C SER A 39 6.63 1.44 -0.61
N VAL A 40 5.86 2.51 -0.68
CA VAL A 40 4.90 2.88 0.37
C VAL A 40 3.63 2.09 0.12
N VAL A 41 3.05 1.48 1.16
CA VAL A 41 1.82 0.70 1.09
C VAL A 41 0.78 1.34 1.99
N LEU A 42 -0.42 1.53 1.44
CA LEU A 42 -1.61 2.03 2.13
C LEU A 42 -2.66 0.93 2.07
N LYS A 43 -3.14 0.50 3.24
CA LYS A 43 -4.29 -0.40 3.35
C LYS A 43 -5.55 0.45 3.52
N LEU A 44 -6.48 0.29 2.59
CA LEU A 44 -7.73 1.03 2.53
C LEU A 44 -8.90 0.12 2.82
N SER A 45 -9.79 0.55 3.70
CA SER A 45 -11.09 -0.08 3.90
C SER A 45 -12.06 0.29 2.77
N LEU A 46 -13.21 -0.39 2.71
CA LEU A 46 -14.28 -0.04 1.77
C LEU A 46 -14.94 1.32 2.09
N ASP A 47 -14.79 1.81 3.31
CA ASP A 47 -15.32 3.10 3.77
C ASP A 47 -14.36 4.26 3.50
N CYS A 48 -13.36 4.04 2.63
CA CYS A 48 -12.31 5.00 2.28
C CYS A 48 -11.42 5.43 3.47
N GLU A 49 -11.34 4.61 4.52
CA GLU A 49 -10.45 4.84 5.65
C GLU A 49 -9.06 4.22 5.38
N ILE A 50 -8.00 4.86 5.89
CA ILE A 50 -6.66 4.27 5.88
C ILE A 50 -6.50 3.44 7.15
N GLU A 51 -6.56 2.12 7.00
CA GLU A 51 -6.39 1.18 8.12
C GLU A 51 -4.93 1.08 8.57
N ASP A 52 -4.01 1.14 7.61
CA ASP A 52 -2.58 1.00 7.86
C ASP A 52 -1.75 1.69 6.77
N ALA A 53 -0.56 2.16 7.14
CA ALA A 53 0.40 2.77 6.25
C ALA A 53 1.82 2.37 6.66
N TYR A 54 2.57 1.79 5.73
CA TYR A 54 3.93 1.33 6.00
C TYR A 54 4.80 1.35 4.73
N THR A 55 6.10 1.20 4.92
CA THR A 55 7.05 0.98 3.82
C THR A 55 7.44 -0.49 3.76
N LYS A 56 7.70 -0.97 2.54
CA LYS A 56 8.23 -2.30 2.27
C LYS A 56 9.60 -2.20 1.60
N ASP A 57 10.43 -3.22 1.84
CA ASP A 57 11.77 -3.38 1.28
C ASP A 57 12.76 -2.32 1.81
N ALA A 58 13.69 -1.83 0.98
CA ALA A 58 14.71 -0.86 1.38
C ALA A 58 14.21 0.60 1.40
N CYS A 59 12.89 0.81 1.29
CA CYS A 59 12.35 2.15 1.41
C CYS A 59 12.07 2.51 2.87
N ALA A 60 12.62 3.64 3.32
CA ALA A 60 12.35 4.20 4.63
C ALA A 60 11.78 5.61 4.46
N VAL A 61 10.54 5.80 4.90
CA VAL A 61 9.87 7.10 4.91
C VAL A 61 9.68 7.51 6.37
N PRO A 62 10.20 8.67 6.81
CA PRO A 62 10.02 9.14 8.18
C PRO A 62 8.54 9.16 8.59
N GLY A 63 8.23 8.58 9.75
CA GLY A 63 6.86 8.50 10.27
C GLY A 63 6.09 7.24 9.87
N LEU A 64 6.62 6.40 8.97
CA LEU A 64 6.03 5.10 8.62
C LEU A 64 6.87 3.95 9.19
N LYS A 65 6.20 2.87 9.58
CA LYS A 65 6.86 1.60 9.94
C LYS A 65 7.45 0.97 8.68
N SER A 66 8.57 0.25 8.83
CA SER A 66 9.23 -0.47 7.73
C SER A 66 9.16 -1.98 7.97
N TYR A 67 8.75 -2.72 6.94
CA TYR A 67 8.61 -4.18 6.96
C TYR A 67 9.44 -4.86 5.86
#